data_AF-A0A2V6PDY9-F1
#
_entry.id   AF-A0A2V6PDY9-F1
#
_cell.length_a   1.000
_cell.length_b   1.000
_cell.length_c   1.000
_cell.angle_alpha   90.00
_cell.angle_beta   90.00
_cell.angle_gamma   90.00
#
_symmetry.space_group_name_H-M   'P 1'
#
loop_
_entity.id
_entity.type
_entity.pdbx_description
1 polymer ?
#
loop_
_entity_poly.entity_id
_entity_poly.type
_entity_poly.pdbx_seq_one_letter_code
_entity_poly.pdbx_strand_id
1 'polypeptide(L)'
;MVLRRLGIFVGAFALDAAGAVAASDDIPAADVVDAVASLVGKSLVSTDVGGASLHYRLLETTRAYAREKLIESAEFDHFARRHAEYHRDLFQHAEAELETRPTAEWLSVYRPHIDDLRAALDWAFSSSGDVSVGVALTAATVPLWTHLSLLTECRARVEQAIAALGRQVPSDPGRDMRLEMNAALTKALELAEIMHDTRYRLGAIYGLHGHRLSTGDYRDALRLAEKFRAVAAETADRYDVAIGDRLIGLALHILGDQPGARRHLEPLVRTRVATTRPSDIILYQYDQRVLLDCYYARVLWLQGFGDEAQRLT
;
A
#
# COMPACT_ATOMS: atom_id res chain seq x y z
N MET A 1 35.63 7.19 5.15
CA MET A 1 34.51 8.14 5.34
C MET A 1 33.19 7.57 4.80
N VAL A 2 33.14 7.04 3.57
CA VAL A 2 31.92 6.45 3.00
C VAL A 2 31.34 5.28 3.82
N LEU A 3 32.19 4.37 4.33
CA LEU A 3 31.74 3.23 5.14
C LEU A 3 30.81 3.64 6.30
N ARG A 4 31.19 4.70 7.02
CA ARG A 4 30.42 5.25 8.14
C ARG A 4 29.02 5.69 7.70
N ARG A 5 28.94 6.41 6.57
CA ARG A 5 27.67 6.92 6.01
C ARG A 5 26.75 5.79 5.55
N LEU A 6 27.32 4.71 5.01
CA LEU A 6 26.57 3.51 4.67
C LEU A 6 25.96 2.80 5.89
N GLY A 7 26.45 3.07 7.11
CA GLY A 7 25.88 2.56 8.35
C GLY A 7 24.46 3.05 8.65
N ILE A 8 23.92 3.97 7.84
CA ILE A 8 22.50 4.36 7.89
C ILE A 8 21.58 3.27 7.33
N PHE A 9 22.04 2.49 6.35
CA PHE A 9 21.26 1.42 5.75
C PHE A 9 21.15 0.23 6.72
N VAL A 10 19.92 -0.25 6.89
CA VAL A 10 19.61 -1.40 7.73
C VAL A 10 19.67 -2.69 6.92
N GLY A 11 19.09 -2.67 5.71
CA GLY A 11 19.04 -3.80 4.80
C GLY A 11 20.10 -3.75 3.70
N ALA A 12 19.83 -4.49 2.62
CA ALA A 12 20.60 -4.39 1.40
C ALA A 12 20.18 -3.14 0.62
N PHE A 13 21.12 -2.52 -0.08
CA PHE A 13 20.92 -1.28 -0.82
C PHE A 13 21.46 -1.41 -2.25
N ALA A 14 20.83 -0.72 -3.18
CA ALA A 14 21.34 -0.57 -4.53
C ALA A 14 22.39 0.56 -4.59
N LEU A 15 23.22 0.56 -5.64
CA LEU A 15 24.36 1.47 -5.75
C LEU A 15 23.95 2.94 -5.91
N ASP A 16 22.84 3.16 -6.61
CA ASP A 16 22.15 4.45 -6.73
C ASP A 16 21.64 4.96 -5.37
N ALA A 17 21.06 4.07 -4.54
CA ALA A 17 20.65 4.40 -3.18
C ALA A 17 21.85 4.86 -2.33
N ALA A 18 22.97 4.14 -2.42
CA ALA A 18 24.20 4.54 -1.73
C ALA A 18 24.67 5.93 -2.17
N GLY A 19 24.69 6.19 -3.48
CA GLY A 19 25.04 7.51 -4.03
C GLY A 19 24.08 8.60 -3.57
N ALA A 20 22.78 8.37 -3.60
CA ALA A 20 21.77 9.34 -3.20
C ALA A 20 21.87 9.69 -1.71
N VAL A 21 22.10 8.70 -0.84
CA VAL A 21 22.09 8.90 0.61
C VAL A 21 23.45 9.34 1.13
N ALA A 22 24.55 8.70 0.73
CA ALA A 22 25.88 8.92 1.32
C ALA A 22 26.72 10.02 0.66
N ALA A 23 26.29 10.55 -0.50
CA ALA A 23 26.97 11.69 -1.12
C ALA A 23 26.70 13.01 -0.38
N SER A 24 27.64 13.92 -0.48
CA SER A 24 27.63 15.26 0.10
C SER A 24 28.62 16.16 -0.65
N ASP A 25 28.70 17.44 -0.27
CA ASP A 25 29.58 18.40 -0.93
C ASP A 25 31.07 17.99 -0.90
N ASP A 26 31.50 17.25 0.12
CA ASP A 26 32.86 16.73 0.27
C ASP A 26 33.10 15.37 -0.40
N ILE A 27 32.05 14.60 -0.73
CA ILE A 27 32.15 13.31 -1.42
C ILE A 27 31.04 13.20 -2.48
N PRO A 28 31.38 13.44 -3.77
CA PRO A 28 30.46 13.24 -4.89
C PRO A 28 29.90 11.82 -4.96
N ALA A 29 28.73 11.66 -5.58
CA ALA A 29 28.09 10.34 -5.73
C ALA A 29 28.97 9.32 -6.48
N ALA A 30 29.76 9.76 -7.47
CA ALA A 30 30.71 8.90 -8.18
C ALA A 30 31.76 8.31 -7.24
N ASP A 31 32.30 9.11 -6.32
CA ASP A 31 33.31 8.68 -5.35
C ASP A 31 32.71 7.72 -4.30
N VAL A 32 31.42 7.87 -3.98
CA VAL A 32 30.69 6.89 -3.16
C VAL A 32 30.63 5.54 -3.86
N VAL A 33 30.34 5.52 -5.17
CA VAL A 33 30.31 4.28 -5.97
C VAL A 33 31.67 3.58 -5.97
N ASP A 34 32.74 4.32 -6.23
CA ASP A 34 34.10 3.78 -6.22
C ASP A 34 34.50 3.26 -4.82
N ALA A 35 34.08 3.97 -3.77
CA ALA A 35 34.29 3.52 -2.40
C ALA A 35 33.53 2.23 -2.08
N VAL A 36 32.29 2.06 -2.54
CA VAL A 36 31.53 0.81 -2.39
C VAL A 36 32.27 -0.34 -3.10
N ALA A 37 32.75 -0.15 -4.32
CA ALA A 37 33.54 -1.15 -5.03
C ALA A 37 34.84 -1.53 -4.26
N SER A 38 35.53 -0.54 -3.68
CA SER A 38 36.71 -0.78 -2.82
C SER A 38 36.36 -1.58 -1.56
N LEU A 39 35.20 -1.31 -0.94
CA LEU A 39 34.73 -2.03 0.25
C LEU A 39 34.34 -3.48 -0.06
N VAL A 40 33.80 -3.74 -1.25
CA VAL A 40 33.56 -5.11 -1.74
C VAL A 40 34.90 -5.85 -1.90
N GLY A 41 35.90 -5.21 -2.52
CA GLY A 41 37.25 -5.80 -2.64
C GLY A 41 37.94 -6.09 -1.30
N LYS A 42 37.49 -5.46 -0.22
CA LYS A 42 37.97 -5.66 1.17
C LYS A 42 37.06 -6.58 2.00
N SER A 43 36.04 -7.18 1.39
CA SER A 43 35.04 -8.03 2.06
C SER A 43 34.30 -7.34 3.22
N LEU A 44 34.21 -5.99 3.20
CA LEU A 44 33.44 -5.21 4.18
C LEU A 44 31.98 -5.02 3.73
N VAL A 45 31.75 -5.13 2.42
CA VAL A 45 30.43 -5.13 1.80
C VAL A 45 30.30 -6.41 0.97
N SER A 46 29.20 -7.12 1.17
CA SER A 46 28.82 -8.29 0.36
C SER A 46 27.91 -7.87 -0.80
N THR A 47 28.03 -8.55 -1.93
CA THR A 47 27.13 -8.40 -3.08
C THR A 47 26.13 -9.55 -3.12
N ASP A 48 24.84 -9.23 -3.26
CA ASP A 48 23.79 -10.19 -3.54
C ASP A 48 23.35 -10.06 -5.00
N VAL A 49 23.47 -11.18 -5.73
CA VAL A 49 23.15 -11.29 -7.16
C VAL A 49 21.83 -12.05 -7.38
N GLY A 50 21.05 -12.29 -6.32
CA GLY A 50 19.85 -13.13 -6.35
C GLY A 50 18.62 -12.54 -7.05
N GLY A 51 18.69 -11.30 -7.57
CA GLY A 51 17.53 -10.58 -8.15
C GLY A 51 17.79 -9.93 -9.51
N ALA A 52 16.83 -9.13 -9.97
CA ALA A 52 16.92 -8.37 -11.22
C ALA A 52 17.96 -7.24 -11.18
N SER A 53 18.41 -6.86 -9.99
CA SER A 53 19.40 -5.81 -9.74
C SER A 53 20.44 -6.27 -8.70
N LEU A 54 21.66 -5.75 -8.84
CA LEU A 54 22.77 -6.01 -7.93
C LEU A 54 22.57 -5.22 -6.63
N HIS A 55 22.52 -5.92 -5.51
CA HIS A 55 22.37 -5.32 -4.19
C HIS A 55 23.65 -5.48 -3.37
N TYR A 56 23.89 -4.51 -2.50
CA TYR A 56 25.04 -4.44 -1.62
C TYR A 56 24.55 -4.49 -0.18
N ARG A 57 25.27 -5.21 0.68
CA ARG A 57 24.91 -5.31 2.10
C ARG A 57 26.17 -5.29 2.95
N LEU A 58 26.15 -4.44 3.97
CA LEU A 58 27.18 -4.46 5.02
C LEU A 58 27.06 -5.74 5.83
N LEU A 59 28.19 -6.37 6.14
CA LEU A 59 28.20 -7.46 7.13
C LEU A 59 27.73 -6.94 8.49
N GLU A 60 27.03 -7.76 9.27
CA GLU A 60 26.37 -7.32 10.50
C GLU A 60 27.31 -6.57 11.46
N THR A 61 28.52 -7.11 11.67
CA THR A 61 29.55 -6.50 12.51
C THR A 61 30.06 -5.18 11.93
N THR A 62 30.27 -5.12 10.61
CA THR A 62 30.70 -3.91 9.91
C THR A 62 29.62 -2.83 9.93
N ARG A 63 28.36 -3.21 9.81
CA ARG A 63 27.19 -2.31 9.89
C ARG A 63 27.09 -1.68 11.28
N ALA A 64 27.17 -2.50 12.33
CA ALA A 64 27.17 -2.02 13.71
C ALA A 64 28.30 -1.01 13.96
N TYR A 65 29.52 -1.33 13.53
CA TYR A 65 30.67 -0.43 13.63
C TYR A 65 30.47 0.87 12.83
N ALA A 66 30.01 0.78 11.57
CA ALA A 66 29.77 1.94 10.73
C ALA A 66 28.72 2.88 11.34
N ARG A 67 27.64 2.31 11.88
CA ARG A 67 26.56 3.05 12.54
C ARG A 67 27.04 3.74 13.82
N GLU A 68 27.80 3.03 14.66
CA GLU A 68 28.40 3.63 15.86
C GLU A 68 29.27 4.83 15.48
N LYS A 69 30.13 4.69 14.47
CA LYS A 69 30.95 5.80 13.99
C LYS A 69 30.13 6.97 13.44
N LEU A 70 28.97 6.71 12.83
CA LEU A 70 28.08 7.73 12.29
C LEU A 70 27.41 8.54 13.40
N ILE A 71 27.07 7.88 14.51
CA ILE A 71 26.53 8.52 15.70
C ILE A 71 27.62 9.36 16.38
N GLU A 72 28.83 8.80 16.56
CA GLU A 72 29.97 9.51 17.14
C GLU A 72 30.36 10.77 16.36
N SER A 73 30.12 10.81 15.04
CA SER A 73 30.45 11.97 14.21
C SER A 73 29.43 13.09 14.25
N ALA A 74 28.32 12.93 14.99
CA ALA A 74 27.21 13.88 15.05
C ALA A 74 26.58 14.21 13.68
N GLU A 75 26.78 13.35 12.68
CA GLU A 75 26.19 13.50 11.33
C GLU A 75 24.97 12.58 11.15
N PHE A 76 24.61 11.79 12.16
CA PHE A 76 23.54 10.79 12.06
C PHE A 76 22.24 11.38 11.54
N ASP A 77 21.75 12.49 12.13
CA ASP A 77 20.47 13.10 11.73
C ASP A 77 20.50 13.61 10.28
N HIS A 78 21.66 14.09 9.81
CA HIS A 78 21.81 14.53 8.42
C HIS A 78 21.61 13.37 7.44
N PHE A 79 22.28 12.24 7.67
CA PHE A 79 22.17 11.07 6.79
C PHE A 79 20.84 10.32 6.98
N ALA A 80 20.27 10.33 8.19
CA ALA A 80 18.95 9.77 8.46
C ALA A 80 17.85 10.54 7.73
N ARG A 81 17.94 11.88 7.66
CA ARG A 81 17.05 12.71 6.82
C ARG A 81 17.13 12.32 5.36
N ARG A 82 18.34 12.26 4.79
CA ARG A 82 18.54 11.88 3.39
C ARG A 82 18.01 10.47 3.11
N HIS A 83 18.22 9.54 4.02
CA HIS A 83 17.72 8.17 3.93
C HIS A 83 16.18 8.12 3.96
N ALA A 84 15.53 8.90 4.83
CA ALA A 84 14.08 8.97 4.90
C ALA A 84 13.47 9.67 3.66
N GLU A 85 14.08 10.74 3.17
CA GLU A 85 13.66 11.44 1.95
C GLU A 85 13.81 10.53 0.72
N TYR A 86 14.93 9.79 0.61
CA TYR A 86 15.13 8.80 -0.45
C TYR A 86 14.03 7.73 -0.44
N HIS A 87 13.72 7.14 0.73
CA HIS A 87 12.67 6.12 0.82
C HIS A 87 11.29 6.71 0.58
N ARG A 88 11.01 7.95 0.98
CA ARG A 88 9.76 8.65 0.65
C ARG A 88 9.58 8.71 -0.86
N ASP A 89 10.59 9.17 -1.58
CA ASP A 89 10.53 9.32 -3.04
C ASP A 89 10.43 7.96 -3.74
N LEU A 90 11.15 6.94 -3.24
CA LEU A 90 11.07 5.56 -3.72
C LEU A 90 9.65 4.99 -3.57
N PHE A 91 9.01 5.17 -2.41
CA PHE A 91 7.67 4.63 -2.16
C PHE A 91 6.56 5.45 -2.84
N GLN A 92 6.77 6.75 -3.08
CA GLN A 92 5.88 7.54 -3.95
C GLN A 92 5.93 7.03 -5.39
N HIS A 93 7.12 6.67 -5.89
CA HIS A 93 7.24 6.01 -7.18
C HIS A 93 6.58 4.62 -7.18
N ALA A 94 6.77 3.86 -6.10
CA ALA A 94 6.13 2.56 -5.93
C ALA A 94 4.60 2.66 -6.04
N GLU A 95 3.99 3.67 -5.43
CA GLU A 95 2.55 3.93 -5.49
C GLU A 95 2.06 4.16 -6.93
N ALA A 96 2.84 4.89 -7.74
CA ALA A 96 2.51 5.13 -9.15
C ALA A 96 2.60 3.83 -9.99
N GLU A 97 3.55 2.93 -9.69
CA GLU A 97 3.71 1.66 -10.41
C GLU A 97 2.66 0.60 -10.07
N LEU A 98 1.87 0.78 -9.00
CA LEU A 98 0.93 -0.23 -8.50
C LEU A 98 -0.08 -0.72 -9.52
N GLU A 99 -0.51 0.14 -10.44
CA GLU A 99 -1.51 -0.23 -11.46
C GLU A 99 -0.90 -0.88 -12.69
N THR A 100 0.34 -0.53 -13.00
CA THR A 100 1.00 -0.91 -14.26
C THR A 100 1.86 -2.15 -14.11
N ARG A 101 2.32 -2.47 -12.90
CA ARG A 101 3.27 -3.55 -12.63
C ARG A 101 2.60 -4.77 -12.00
N PRO A 102 2.88 -6.01 -12.46
CA PRO A 102 2.38 -7.21 -11.80
C PRO A 102 2.76 -7.26 -10.32
N THR A 103 1.84 -7.67 -9.43
CA THR A 103 2.05 -7.64 -7.97
C THR A 103 3.31 -8.40 -7.54
N ALA A 104 3.60 -9.55 -8.15
CA ALA A 104 4.78 -10.34 -7.81
C ALA A 104 6.09 -9.63 -8.14
N GLU A 105 6.15 -8.90 -9.26
CA GLU A 105 7.30 -8.10 -9.65
C GLU A 105 7.42 -6.82 -8.82
N TRP A 106 6.28 -6.18 -8.52
CA TRP A 106 6.25 -5.03 -7.62
C TRP A 106 6.79 -5.43 -6.23
N LEU A 107 6.32 -6.55 -5.68
CA LEU A 107 6.79 -7.05 -4.39
C LEU A 107 8.26 -7.47 -4.40
N SER A 108 8.78 -8.03 -5.49
CA SER A 108 10.20 -8.40 -5.55
C SER A 108 11.12 -7.17 -5.51
N VAL A 109 10.64 -6.01 -5.99
CA VAL A 109 11.37 -4.74 -5.96
C VAL A 109 11.25 -4.04 -4.60
N TYR A 110 10.04 -3.92 -4.04
CA TYR A 110 9.84 -3.04 -2.87
C TYR A 110 9.90 -3.75 -1.51
N ARG A 111 9.65 -5.06 -1.44
CA ARG A 111 9.75 -5.83 -0.18
C ARG A 111 11.13 -5.75 0.50
N PRO A 112 12.27 -5.78 -0.22
CA PRO A 112 13.59 -5.69 0.40
C PRO A 112 13.83 -4.42 1.23
N HIS A 113 13.08 -3.35 0.96
CA HIS A 113 13.24 -2.05 1.64
C HIS A 113 12.48 -1.95 2.98
N ILE A 114 11.81 -3.00 3.45
CA ILE A 114 10.94 -2.92 4.65
C ILE A 114 11.70 -2.54 5.93
N ASP A 115 12.94 -2.99 6.08
CA ASP A 115 13.73 -2.71 7.29
C ASP A 115 14.31 -1.28 7.26
N ASP A 116 14.70 -0.80 6.07
CA ASP A 116 15.09 0.58 5.87
C ASP A 116 13.91 1.54 6.02
N LEU A 117 12.73 1.17 5.54
CA LEU A 117 11.48 1.89 5.78
C LEU A 117 11.22 2.08 7.28
N ARG A 118 11.30 1.00 8.07
CA ARG A 118 11.08 1.06 9.53
C ARG A 118 12.06 2.02 10.19
N ALA A 119 13.34 1.96 9.82
CA ALA A 119 14.36 2.87 10.34
C ALA A 119 14.11 4.33 9.94
N ALA A 120 13.69 4.58 8.69
CA ALA A 120 13.32 5.91 8.22
C ALA A 120 12.12 6.48 8.98
N LEU A 121 11.07 5.67 9.22
CA LEU A 121 9.90 6.07 10.01
C LEU A 121 10.25 6.30 11.49
N ASP A 122 11.09 5.45 12.08
CA ASP A 122 11.57 5.62 13.46
C ASP A 122 12.35 6.92 13.63
N TRP A 123 13.22 7.26 12.68
CA TRP A 123 13.89 8.55 12.67
C TRP A 123 12.90 9.70 12.45
N ALA A 124 12.02 9.61 11.46
CA ALA A 124 11.12 10.71 11.09
C ALA A 124 10.15 11.10 12.21
N PHE A 125 9.71 10.15 13.03
CA PHE A 125 8.86 10.40 14.20
C PHE A 125 9.63 10.53 15.53
N SER A 126 10.96 10.56 15.49
CA SER A 126 11.80 10.85 16.66
C SER A 126 11.82 12.35 16.99
N SER A 127 12.44 12.71 18.12
CA SER A 127 12.59 14.12 18.53
C SER A 127 13.46 14.97 17.59
N SER A 128 14.37 14.35 16.82
CA SER A 128 15.22 15.02 15.83
C SER A 128 14.74 14.81 14.38
N GLY A 129 13.60 14.14 14.23
CA GLY A 129 13.03 13.76 12.93
C GLY A 129 12.27 14.86 12.21
N ASP A 130 11.80 14.51 11.01
CA ASP A 130 10.89 15.34 10.21
C ASP A 130 9.53 14.64 10.07
N VAL A 131 8.55 15.12 10.85
CA VAL A 131 7.19 14.56 10.88
C VAL A 131 6.53 14.61 9.50
N SER A 132 6.82 15.64 8.69
CA SER A 132 6.23 15.76 7.35
C SER A 132 6.72 14.63 6.45
N VAL A 133 8.00 14.27 6.55
CA VAL A 133 8.57 13.11 5.84
C VAL A 133 7.94 11.82 6.35
N GLY A 134 7.80 11.67 7.68
CA GLY A 134 7.21 10.48 8.30
C GLY A 134 5.75 10.23 7.87
N VAL A 135 4.93 11.29 7.82
CA VAL A 135 3.54 11.23 7.34
C VAL A 135 3.50 10.83 5.86
N ALA A 136 4.29 11.50 5.00
CA ALA A 136 4.32 11.21 3.57
C ALA A 136 4.80 9.78 3.27
N LEU A 137 5.85 9.33 3.94
CA LEU A 137 6.38 7.98 3.81
C LEU A 137 5.39 6.92 4.31
N THR A 138 4.71 7.17 5.43
CA THR A 138 3.67 6.27 5.95
C THR A 138 2.55 6.09 4.92
N ALA A 139 2.03 7.19 4.36
CA ALA A 139 0.96 7.14 3.36
C ALA A 139 1.38 6.34 2.11
N ALA A 140 2.57 6.62 1.57
CA ALA A 140 3.09 5.94 0.39
C ALA A 140 3.35 4.44 0.61
N THR A 141 3.47 3.98 1.86
CA THR A 141 3.83 2.59 2.18
C THR A 141 2.67 1.68 2.58
N VAL A 142 1.47 2.25 2.79
CA VAL A 142 0.23 1.48 3.03
C VAL A 142 0.03 0.31 2.04
N PRO A 143 0.29 0.48 0.73
CA PRO A 143 0.17 -0.61 -0.24
C PRO A 143 1.12 -1.80 0.04
N LEU A 144 2.37 -1.53 0.43
CA LEU A 144 3.35 -2.57 0.72
C LEU A 144 2.92 -3.38 1.95
N TRP A 145 2.55 -2.72 3.05
CA TRP A 145 2.12 -3.42 4.26
C TRP A 145 0.87 -4.26 4.01
N THR A 146 -0.06 -3.76 3.19
CA THR A 146 -1.28 -4.50 2.81
C THR A 146 -0.93 -5.77 2.05
N HIS A 147 -0.07 -5.71 1.03
CA HIS A 147 0.35 -6.90 0.29
C HIS A 147 1.15 -7.90 1.14
N LEU A 148 1.94 -7.42 2.10
CA LEU A 148 2.68 -8.26 3.02
C LEU A 148 1.83 -8.75 4.21
N SER A 149 0.54 -8.38 4.26
CA SER A 149 -0.37 -8.70 5.37
C SER A 149 0.12 -8.19 6.74
N LEU A 150 0.92 -7.13 6.75
CA LEU A 150 1.45 -6.47 7.94
C LEU A 150 0.44 -5.45 8.50
N LEU A 151 -0.82 -5.86 8.66
CA LEU A 151 -1.93 -4.95 8.98
C LEU A 151 -1.80 -4.28 10.35
N THR A 152 -1.26 -5.00 11.35
CA THR A 152 -1.01 -4.43 12.69
C THR A 152 0.05 -3.32 12.65
N GLU A 153 1.11 -3.52 11.86
CA GLU A 153 2.17 -2.53 11.69
C GLU A 153 1.67 -1.32 10.92
N CYS A 154 0.93 -1.55 9.82
CA CYS A 154 0.27 -0.49 9.05
C CYS A 154 -0.61 0.38 9.95
N ARG A 155 -1.47 -0.25 10.76
CA ARG A 155 -2.36 0.46 11.68
C ARG A 155 -1.58 1.33 12.65
N ALA A 156 -0.58 0.77 13.34
CA ALA A 156 0.21 1.50 14.31
C ALA A 156 0.93 2.72 13.70
N ARG A 157 1.50 2.57 12.49
CA ARG A 157 2.19 3.67 11.81
C ARG A 157 1.23 4.74 11.29
N VAL A 158 0.06 4.34 10.78
CA VAL A 158 -0.98 5.30 10.35
C VAL A 158 -1.54 6.06 11.56
N GLU A 159 -1.82 5.39 12.68
CA GLU A 159 -2.23 6.04 13.94
C GLU A 159 -1.18 7.04 14.42
N GLN A 160 0.11 6.66 14.39
CA GLN A 160 1.23 7.55 14.73
C GLN A 160 1.28 8.79 13.81
N ALA A 161 1.13 8.59 12.50
CA ALA A 161 1.11 9.68 11.52
C ALA A 161 -0.07 10.64 11.73
N ILE A 162 -1.27 10.10 11.99
CA ILE A 162 -2.48 10.91 12.26
C ILE A 162 -2.32 11.71 13.56
N ALA A 163 -1.82 11.07 14.62
CA ALA A 163 -1.57 11.74 15.90
C ALA A 163 -0.55 12.88 15.74
N ALA A 164 0.50 12.66 14.94
CA ALA A 164 1.52 13.67 14.66
C ALA A 164 0.99 14.89 13.86
N LEU A 165 -0.10 14.72 13.11
CA LEU A 165 -0.82 15.82 12.44
C LEU A 165 -1.72 16.64 13.39
N GLY A 166 -1.66 16.39 14.71
CA GLY A 166 -2.47 17.10 15.72
C GLY A 166 -3.94 16.65 15.76
N ARG A 167 -4.26 15.52 15.13
CA ARG A 167 -5.59 14.91 15.22
C ARG A 167 -5.58 13.90 16.36
N GLN A 168 -6.30 14.20 17.44
CA GLN A 168 -6.53 13.24 18.51
C GLN A 168 -7.21 12.00 17.94
N VAL A 169 -6.57 10.84 18.10
CA VAL A 169 -7.18 9.52 17.93
C VAL A 169 -7.92 9.22 19.24
N PRO A 170 -9.26 9.10 19.25
CA PRO A 170 -10.02 8.65 20.42
C PRO A 170 -9.59 7.25 20.89
N SER A 171 -9.79 6.97 22.18
CA SER A 171 -9.24 5.80 22.87
C SER A 171 -10.36 4.87 23.37
N ASP A 172 -11.01 4.11 22.49
CA ASP A 172 -11.78 2.88 22.82
C ASP A 172 -11.80 1.84 21.64
N PRO A 173 -11.08 0.70 21.73
CA PRO A 173 -10.64 -0.06 20.55
C PRO A 173 -11.72 -0.68 19.64
N GLY A 174 -12.92 -1.00 20.15
CA GLY A 174 -13.91 -1.80 19.41
C GLY A 174 -15.06 -1.01 18.80
N ARG A 175 -15.55 -0.01 19.54
CA ARG A 175 -16.68 0.84 19.14
C ARG A 175 -16.18 2.09 18.42
N ASP A 176 -15.01 2.61 18.79
CA ASP A 176 -14.38 3.71 18.05
C ASP A 176 -13.88 3.23 16.70
N MET A 177 -13.28 2.04 16.57
CA MET A 177 -12.78 1.58 15.26
C MET A 177 -13.86 1.56 14.15
N ARG A 178 -15.13 1.23 14.48
CA ARG A 178 -16.24 1.32 13.51
C ARG A 178 -16.59 2.77 13.16
N LEU A 179 -16.74 3.62 14.17
CA LEU A 179 -17.10 5.04 13.98
C LEU A 179 -15.96 5.81 13.30
N GLU A 180 -14.72 5.50 13.64
CA GLU A 180 -13.49 6.04 13.06
C GLU A 180 -13.27 5.56 11.64
N MET A 181 -13.47 4.27 11.35
CA MET A 181 -13.40 3.79 9.97
C MET A 181 -14.42 4.52 9.10
N ASN A 182 -15.66 4.67 9.59
CA ASN A 182 -16.68 5.44 8.89
C ASN A 182 -16.29 6.93 8.72
N ALA A 183 -15.78 7.57 9.77
CA ALA A 183 -15.37 8.97 9.74
C ALA A 183 -14.16 9.21 8.81
N ALA A 184 -13.16 8.33 8.86
CA ALA A 184 -11.98 8.36 8.02
C ALA A 184 -12.35 8.15 6.55
N LEU A 185 -13.19 7.16 6.24
CA LEU A 185 -13.66 6.91 4.87
C LEU A 185 -14.53 8.05 4.34
N THR A 186 -15.40 8.62 5.19
CA THR A 186 -16.21 9.80 4.82
C THR A 186 -15.29 10.98 4.52
N LYS A 187 -14.25 11.20 5.35
CA LYS A 187 -13.32 12.28 5.13
C LYS A 187 -12.45 12.08 3.89
N ALA A 188 -12.02 10.84 3.63
CA ALA A 188 -11.30 10.47 2.42
C ALA A 188 -12.16 10.78 1.18
N LEU A 189 -13.46 10.48 1.22
CA LEU A 189 -14.38 10.81 0.13
C LEU A 189 -14.50 12.33 -0.08
N GLU A 190 -14.67 13.12 1.00
CA GLU A 190 -14.71 14.58 0.89
C GLU A 190 -13.43 15.16 0.27
N LEU A 191 -12.25 14.70 0.71
CA LEU A 191 -10.97 15.16 0.16
C LEU A 191 -10.82 14.76 -1.31
N ALA A 192 -11.19 13.53 -1.66
CA ALA A 192 -11.15 13.07 -3.04
C ALA A 192 -12.11 13.84 -3.96
N GLU A 193 -13.29 14.22 -3.45
CA GLU A 193 -14.24 15.07 -4.17
C GLU A 193 -13.68 16.49 -4.39
N ILE A 194 -12.99 17.07 -3.40
CA ILE A 194 -12.31 18.38 -3.51
C ILE A 194 -11.13 18.32 -4.50
N MET A 195 -10.36 17.24 -4.48
CA MET A 195 -9.21 17.04 -5.37
C MET A 195 -9.61 16.67 -6.80
N HIS A 196 -10.90 16.41 -7.04
CA HIS A 196 -11.42 15.87 -8.30
C HIS A 196 -10.70 14.60 -8.77
N ASP A 197 -10.22 13.79 -7.81
CA ASP A 197 -9.50 12.55 -8.10
C ASP A 197 -10.48 11.38 -8.10
N THR A 198 -10.81 10.90 -9.29
CA THR A 198 -11.78 9.81 -9.47
C THR A 198 -11.33 8.51 -8.81
N ARG A 199 -10.03 8.22 -8.78
CA ARG A 199 -9.51 6.98 -8.19
C ARG A 199 -9.71 6.97 -6.68
N TYR A 200 -9.34 8.07 -6.01
CA TYR A 200 -9.58 8.17 -4.56
C TYR A 200 -11.07 8.25 -4.22
N ARG A 201 -11.91 8.86 -5.09
CA ARG A 201 -13.38 8.85 -4.92
C ARG A 201 -13.91 7.41 -4.93
N LEU A 202 -13.53 6.61 -5.93
CA LEU A 202 -13.96 5.21 -6.04
C LEU A 202 -13.48 4.38 -4.84
N GLY A 203 -12.22 4.51 -4.44
CA GLY A 203 -11.66 3.81 -3.27
C GLY A 203 -12.41 4.15 -1.96
N ALA A 204 -12.72 5.42 -1.72
CA ALA A 204 -13.45 5.84 -0.53
C ALA A 204 -14.91 5.32 -0.53
N ILE A 205 -15.60 5.36 -1.68
CA ILE A 205 -16.95 4.80 -1.81
C ILE A 205 -16.94 3.29 -1.59
N TYR A 206 -15.94 2.58 -2.14
CA TYR A 206 -15.79 1.14 -1.93
C TYR A 206 -15.60 0.79 -0.44
N GLY A 207 -14.72 1.52 0.25
CA GLY A 207 -14.50 1.34 1.68
C GLY A 207 -15.77 1.60 2.49
N LEU A 208 -16.51 2.68 2.19
CA LEU A 208 -17.79 2.97 2.84
C LEU A 208 -18.82 1.86 2.59
N HIS A 209 -18.90 1.35 1.36
CA HIS A 209 -19.77 0.24 1.01
C HIS A 209 -19.44 -1.01 1.83
N GLY A 210 -18.16 -1.42 1.87
CA GLY A 210 -17.70 -2.57 2.66
C GLY A 210 -18.02 -2.40 4.15
N HIS A 211 -17.81 -1.20 4.68
CA HIS A 211 -18.16 -0.88 6.05
C HIS A 211 -19.68 -1.02 6.31
N ARG A 212 -20.55 -0.47 5.44
CA ARG A 212 -22.01 -0.60 5.57
C ARG A 212 -22.49 -2.06 5.50
N LEU A 213 -21.87 -2.89 4.67
CA LEU A 213 -22.12 -4.33 4.68
C LEU A 213 -21.78 -4.96 6.05
N SER A 214 -20.63 -4.61 6.63
CA SER A 214 -20.21 -5.14 7.93
C SER A 214 -21.07 -4.67 9.10
N THR A 215 -21.67 -3.48 9.01
CA THR A 215 -22.54 -2.92 10.06
C THR A 215 -24.00 -3.31 9.94
N GLY A 216 -24.39 -3.97 8.83
CA GLY A 216 -25.76 -4.41 8.58
C GLY A 216 -26.64 -3.37 7.86
N ASP A 217 -26.06 -2.24 7.44
CA ASP A 217 -26.78 -1.14 6.79
C ASP A 217 -26.90 -1.38 5.27
N TYR A 218 -27.50 -2.50 4.88
CA TYR A 218 -27.46 -3.02 3.51
C TYR A 218 -28.14 -2.12 2.46
N ARG A 219 -29.15 -1.33 2.86
CA ARG A 219 -29.77 -0.34 1.96
C ARG A 219 -28.81 0.79 1.62
N ASP A 220 -27.99 1.20 2.58
CA ASP A 220 -26.98 2.24 2.37
C ASP A 220 -25.81 1.70 1.57
N ALA A 221 -25.44 0.43 1.78
CA ALA A 221 -24.51 -0.26 0.91
C ALA A 221 -24.99 -0.23 -0.56
N LEU A 222 -26.27 -0.55 -0.84
CA LEU A 222 -26.81 -0.46 -2.20
C LEU A 222 -26.69 0.96 -2.79
N ARG A 223 -27.07 2.00 -2.03
CA ARG A 223 -26.93 3.40 -2.47
C ARG A 223 -25.48 3.77 -2.79
N LEU A 224 -24.53 3.30 -1.98
CA LEU A 224 -23.10 3.52 -2.22
C LEU A 224 -22.60 2.74 -3.44
N ALA A 225 -23.08 1.53 -3.68
CA ALA A 225 -22.75 0.75 -4.88
C ALA A 225 -23.27 1.44 -6.16
N GLU A 226 -24.47 2.00 -6.13
CA GLU A 226 -25.03 2.79 -7.22
C GLU A 226 -24.21 4.08 -7.46
N LYS A 227 -23.82 4.78 -6.39
CA LYS A 227 -22.92 5.95 -6.48
C LYS A 227 -21.57 5.55 -7.08
N PHE A 228 -20.97 4.44 -6.62
CA PHE A 228 -19.72 3.92 -7.16
C PHE A 228 -19.83 3.68 -8.66
N ARG A 229 -20.87 2.96 -9.11
CA ARG A 229 -21.10 2.66 -10.52
C ARG A 229 -21.29 3.92 -11.36
N ALA A 230 -22.00 4.93 -10.84
CA ALA A 230 -22.18 6.21 -11.51
C ALA A 230 -20.85 6.95 -11.71
N VAL A 231 -20.03 7.02 -10.66
CA VAL A 231 -18.69 7.62 -10.74
C VAL A 231 -17.78 6.83 -11.68
N ALA A 232 -17.84 5.50 -11.65
CA ALA A 232 -17.08 4.65 -12.55
C ALA A 232 -17.49 4.85 -14.02
N ALA A 233 -18.76 5.14 -14.29
CA ALA A 233 -19.23 5.44 -15.64
C ALA A 233 -18.78 6.83 -16.16
N GLU A 234 -18.30 7.72 -15.29
CA GLU A 234 -17.66 8.98 -15.71
C GLU A 234 -16.28 8.72 -16.34
N THR A 235 -15.65 7.59 -16.03
CA THR A 235 -14.37 7.18 -16.64
C THR A 235 -14.60 6.31 -17.87
N ALA A 236 -13.66 6.32 -18.80
CA ALA A 236 -13.67 5.39 -19.94
C ALA A 236 -13.30 3.94 -19.53
N ASP A 237 -13.16 3.67 -18.22
CA ASP A 237 -12.65 2.42 -17.70
C ASP A 237 -13.78 1.41 -17.47
N ARG A 238 -13.90 0.45 -18.39
CA ARG A 238 -14.87 -0.64 -18.30
C ARG A 238 -14.66 -1.53 -17.07
N TYR A 239 -13.47 -1.48 -16.46
CA TYR A 239 -13.14 -2.27 -15.28
C TYR A 239 -13.91 -1.80 -14.05
N ASP A 240 -13.83 -0.51 -13.71
CA ASP A 240 -14.51 0.03 -12.51
C ASP A 240 -16.04 -0.08 -12.64
N VAL A 241 -16.59 0.02 -13.86
CA VAL A 241 -18.03 -0.21 -14.07
C VAL A 241 -18.43 -1.64 -13.69
N ALA A 242 -17.62 -2.63 -14.04
CA ALA A 242 -17.85 -4.03 -13.66
C ALA A 242 -17.77 -4.23 -12.15
N ILE A 243 -16.86 -3.54 -11.46
CA ILE A 243 -16.81 -3.53 -9.99
C ILE A 243 -18.10 -2.94 -9.41
N GLY A 244 -18.58 -1.81 -9.94
CA GLY A 244 -19.84 -1.20 -9.52
C GLY A 244 -21.03 -2.14 -9.67
N ASP A 245 -21.15 -2.81 -10.82
CA ASP A 245 -22.20 -3.82 -11.05
C ASP A 245 -22.10 -5.00 -10.08
N ARG A 246 -20.88 -5.45 -9.75
CA ARG A 246 -20.68 -6.50 -8.72
C ARG A 246 -21.15 -6.05 -7.33
N LEU A 247 -20.82 -4.82 -6.92
CA LEU A 247 -21.23 -4.28 -5.63
C LEU A 247 -22.76 -4.19 -5.50
N ILE A 248 -23.43 -3.71 -6.56
CA ILE A 248 -24.90 -3.66 -6.62
C ILE A 248 -25.47 -5.08 -6.49
N GLY A 249 -24.94 -6.03 -7.27
CA GLY A 249 -25.38 -7.43 -7.22
C GLY A 249 -25.25 -8.05 -5.83
N LEU A 250 -24.15 -7.78 -5.13
CA LEU A 250 -23.94 -8.23 -3.75
C LEU A 250 -24.95 -7.61 -2.77
N ALA A 251 -25.16 -6.29 -2.82
CA ALA A 251 -26.10 -5.61 -1.93
C ALA A 251 -27.54 -6.11 -2.14
N LEU A 252 -27.95 -6.30 -3.40
CA LEU A 252 -29.26 -6.87 -3.76
C LEU A 252 -29.42 -8.31 -3.25
N HIS A 253 -28.38 -9.15 -3.40
CA HIS A 253 -28.38 -10.51 -2.89
C HIS A 253 -28.65 -10.55 -1.37
N ILE A 254 -27.95 -9.70 -0.61
CA ILE A 254 -28.11 -9.61 0.85
C ILE A 254 -29.49 -9.06 1.25
N LEU A 255 -30.03 -8.12 0.48
CA LEU A 255 -31.38 -7.58 0.66
C LEU A 255 -32.49 -8.56 0.24
N GLY A 256 -32.14 -9.70 -0.36
CA GLY A 256 -33.07 -10.75 -0.76
C GLY A 256 -33.56 -10.67 -2.21
N ASP A 257 -33.20 -9.64 -2.97
CA ASP A 257 -33.55 -9.51 -4.39
C ASP A 257 -32.60 -10.35 -5.27
N GLN A 258 -32.82 -11.66 -5.28
CA GLN A 258 -32.03 -12.59 -6.08
C GLN A 258 -32.15 -12.36 -7.60
N PRO A 259 -33.35 -12.07 -8.16
CA PRO A 259 -33.47 -11.72 -9.58
C PRO A 259 -32.72 -10.44 -9.95
N GLY A 260 -32.79 -9.40 -9.11
CA GLY A 260 -31.98 -8.19 -9.24
C GLY A 260 -30.49 -8.48 -9.21
N ALA A 261 -30.03 -9.22 -8.20
CA ALA A 261 -28.63 -9.61 -8.06
C ALA A 261 -28.12 -10.36 -9.30
N ARG A 262 -28.86 -11.35 -9.79
CA ARG A 262 -28.51 -12.12 -11.00
C ARG A 262 -28.33 -11.23 -12.22
N ARG A 263 -29.23 -10.25 -12.44
CA ARG A 263 -29.15 -9.34 -13.60
C ARG A 263 -27.84 -8.54 -13.64
N HIS A 264 -27.27 -8.20 -12.48
CA HIS A 264 -25.99 -7.50 -12.41
C HIS A 264 -24.78 -8.44 -12.45
N LEU A 265 -24.86 -9.63 -11.85
CA LEU A 265 -23.71 -10.55 -11.74
C LEU A 265 -23.50 -11.44 -12.97
N GLU A 266 -24.57 -11.96 -13.58
CA GLU A 266 -24.49 -12.92 -14.69
C GLU A 266 -23.73 -12.40 -15.92
N PRO A 267 -23.91 -11.14 -16.37
CA PRO A 267 -23.12 -10.60 -17.48
C PRO A 267 -21.62 -10.59 -17.21
N LEU A 268 -21.21 -10.32 -15.97
CA LEU A 268 -19.80 -10.24 -15.56
C LEU A 268 -19.12 -11.61 -15.63
N VAL A 269 -19.82 -12.67 -15.18
CA VAL A 269 -19.34 -14.06 -15.25
C VAL A 269 -19.22 -14.52 -16.69
N ARG A 270 -20.21 -14.21 -17.54
CA ARG A 270 -20.23 -14.62 -18.96
C ARG A 270 -19.13 -13.97 -19.79
N THR A 271 -18.87 -12.69 -19.53
CA THR A 271 -17.89 -11.91 -20.29
C THR A 271 -16.46 -12.11 -19.80
N ARG A 272 -16.25 -12.75 -18.64
CA ARG A 272 -14.94 -12.85 -17.96
C ARG A 272 -14.21 -11.51 -17.93
N VAL A 273 -14.93 -10.39 -17.73
CA VAL A 273 -14.31 -9.07 -17.72
C VAL A 273 -13.26 -9.06 -16.62
N ALA A 274 -12.01 -9.00 -17.11
CA ALA A 274 -10.72 -9.13 -16.47
C ALA A 274 -10.70 -8.93 -14.96
N THR A 275 -10.52 -10.01 -14.23
CA THR A 275 -10.10 -10.01 -12.83
C THR A 275 -8.67 -10.53 -12.87
N THR A 276 -7.65 -9.69 -12.85
CA THR A 276 -7.18 -9.01 -11.65
C THR A 276 -6.31 -7.84 -12.09
N ARG A 277 -6.57 -6.61 -11.63
CA ARG A 277 -5.53 -5.59 -11.59
C ARG A 277 -4.64 -5.87 -10.39
N PRO A 278 -3.30 -5.79 -10.53
CA PRO A 278 -2.37 -5.91 -9.40
C PRO A 278 -2.75 -5.05 -8.18
N SER A 279 -3.41 -3.90 -8.41
CA SER A 279 -3.87 -2.94 -7.41
C SER A 279 -5.20 -3.29 -6.72
N ASP A 280 -5.91 -4.34 -7.14
CA ASP A 280 -7.23 -4.71 -6.58
C ASP A 280 -7.18 -5.08 -5.11
N ILE A 281 -6.08 -5.68 -4.66
CA ILE A 281 -5.89 -6.01 -3.23
C ILE A 281 -5.73 -4.72 -2.39
N ILE A 282 -5.25 -3.64 -3.00
CA ILE A 282 -4.99 -2.38 -2.30
C ILE A 282 -6.25 -1.50 -2.28
N LEU A 283 -6.95 -1.40 -3.41
CA LEU A 283 -8.19 -0.61 -3.51
C LEU A 283 -9.41 -1.37 -2.99
N TYR A 284 -9.46 -2.69 -3.24
CA TYR A 284 -10.66 -3.50 -3.07
C TYR A 284 -10.48 -4.75 -2.17
N GLN A 285 -9.28 -4.99 -1.64
CA GLN A 285 -8.93 -5.99 -0.60
C GLN A 285 -9.08 -7.48 -0.96
N TYR A 286 -9.79 -7.80 -2.04
CA TYR A 286 -10.14 -9.16 -2.42
C TYR A 286 -9.97 -9.38 -3.92
N ASP A 287 -9.70 -10.63 -4.31
CA ASP A 287 -9.83 -11.05 -5.71
C ASP A 287 -11.31 -10.91 -6.13
N GLN A 288 -11.55 -10.00 -7.07
CA GLN A 288 -12.89 -9.62 -7.50
C GLN A 288 -13.59 -10.76 -8.25
N ARG A 289 -12.82 -11.69 -8.84
CA ARG A 289 -13.33 -12.90 -9.50
C ARG A 289 -13.91 -13.86 -8.49
N VAL A 290 -13.13 -14.13 -7.46
CA VAL A 290 -13.49 -15.12 -6.43
C VAL A 290 -14.77 -14.66 -5.74
N LEU A 291 -14.87 -13.36 -5.43
CA LEU A 291 -16.09 -12.77 -4.88
C LEU A 291 -17.28 -12.89 -5.85
N LEU A 292 -17.09 -12.54 -7.12
CA LEU A 292 -18.13 -12.64 -8.14
C LEU A 292 -18.67 -14.08 -8.26
N ASP A 293 -17.79 -15.06 -8.43
CA ASP A 293 -18.16 -16.47 -8.59
C ASP A 293 -18.87 -17.00 -7.34
N CYS A 294 -18.37 -16.66 -6.14
CA CYS A 294 -18.97 -17.03 -4.87
C CYS A 294 -20.39 -16.48 -4.70
N TYR A 295 -20.61 -15.18 -4.97
CA TYR A 295 -21.93 -14.57 -4.81
C TYR A 295 -22.90 -15.02 -5.91
N TYR A 296 -22.42 -15.16 -7.15
CA TYR A 296 -23.26 -15.64 -8.24
C TYR A 296 -23.72 -17.08 -8.01
N ALA A 297 -22.84 -17.97 -7.53
CA ALA A 297 -23.22 -19.34 -7.16
C ALA A 297 -24.31 -19.36 -6.07
N ARG A 298 -24.21 -18.50 -5.04
CA ARG A 298 -25.25 -18.40 -3.99
C ARG A 298 -26.59 -17.93 -4.54
N VAL A 299 -26.58 -16.93 -5.43
CA VAL A 299 -27.79 -16.43 -6.10
C VAL A 299 -28.45 -17.56 -6.91
N LEU A 300 -27.67 -18.33 -7.67
CA LEU A 300 -28.17 -19.47 -8.44
C LEU A 300 -28.78 -20.56 -7.55
N TRP A 301 -28.12 -20.92 -6.44
CA TRP A 301 -28.66 -21.85 -5.45
C TRP A 301 -30.02 -21.40 -4.91
N LEU A 302 -30.13 -20.14 -4.49
CA LEU A 302 -31.38 -19.58 -3.93
C LEU A 302 -32.51 -19.48 -4.96
N GLN A 303 -32.20 -19.46 -6.25
CA GLN A 303 -33.16 -19.44 -7.34
C GLN A 303 -33.48 -20.83 -7.91
N GLY A 304 -32.89 -21.90 -7.36
CA GLY A 304 -33.13 -23.28 -7.78
C GLY A 304 -32.28 -23.76 -8.96
N PHE A 305 -31.25 -23.02 -9.37
CA PHE A 305 -30.31 -23.38 -10.45
C PHE A 305 -29.08 -24.13 -9.91
N GLY A 306 -29.30 -25.16 -9.10
CA GLY A 306 -28.22 -25.88 -8.40
C GLY A 306 -27.16 -26.49 -9.34
N ASP A 307 -27.58 -27.05 -10.46
CA ASP A 307 -26.67 -27.64 -11.45
C ASP A 307 -25.78 -26.58 -12.14
N GLU A 308 -26.30 -25.36 -12.34
CA GLU A 308 -25.50 -24.24 -12.84
C GLU A 308 -24.52 -23.74 -11.79
N ALA A 309 -24.94 -23.68 -10.52
CA ALA A 309 -24.09 -23.25 -9.42
C ALA A 309 -22.90 -24.20 -9.19
N GLN A 310 -23.10 -25.52 -9.29
CA GLN A 310 -22.04 -26.51 -9.16
C GLN A 310 -20.96 -26.41 -10.24
N ARG A 311 -21.28 -25.89 -11.43
CA ARG A 311 -20.30 -25.72 -12.52
C ARG A 311 -19.34 -24.55 -12.30
N LEU A 312 -19.59 -23.70 -11.31
CA LEU A 312 -18.77 -22.53 -10.97
C LEU A 312 -17.76 -22.79 -9.84
N THR A 313 -17.96 -23.85 -9.05
CA THR A 313 -17.12 -24.27 -7.91
C THR A 313 -16.21 -25.42 -8.28
#